data_AF-A0A4U1BPC0-F1
#
_entry.id   AF-A0A4U1BPC0-F1
#
_cell.length_a   1.000
_cell.length_b   1.000
_cell.length_c   1.000
_cell.angle_alpha   90.00
_cell.angle_beta   90.00
_cell.angle_gamma   90.00
#
_symmetry.space_group_name_H-M   'P 1'
#
loop_
_entity.id
_entity.type
_entity.pdbx_description
1 polymer ?
#
loop_
_entity_poly.entity_id
_entity_poly.type
_entity_poly.pdbx_seq_one_letter_code
_entity_poly.pdbx_strand_id
1 'polypeptide(L)' 'MNSNQLLFEKVSTYAKWCGIHSEQQWQQYHQQHHCPSWVPKDPEAYFSEKGEWSGWDEFTGDAH' A
#
# COMPACT_ATOMS: atom_id res chain seq x y z
N MET A 1 -2.94 -19.49 -7.66
CA MET A 1 -3.12 -18.43 -6.64
C MET A 1 -2.40 -17.21 -7.16
N ASN A 2 -3.11 -16.10 -7.39
CA ASN A 2 -2.56 -14.92 -8.05
C ASN A 2 -1.58 -14.21 -7.10
N SER A 3 -0.29 -14.18 -7.44
CA SER A 3 0.76 -13.63 -6.57
C SER A 3 0.59 -12.15 -6.21
N ASN A 4 -0.25 -11.41 -6.95
CA ASN A 4 -0.45 -9.98 -6.73
C ASN A 4 -1.42 -9.67 -5.58
N GLN A 5 -2.50 -10.44 -5.42
CA GLN A 5 -3.43 -10.30 -4.29
C GLN A 5 -2.72 -10.46 -2.94
N LEU A 6 -1.79 -11.42 -2.86
CA LEU A 6 -1.02 -11.66 -1.63
C LEU A 6 -0.09 -10.49 -1.27
N LEU A 7 0.37 -9.74 -2.28
CA LEU A 7 1.16 -8.53 -2.06
C LEU A 7 0.26 -7.38 -1.62
N PHE A 8 -0.90 -7.21 -2.26
CA PHE A 8 -1.88 -6.19 -1.90
C PHE A 8 -2.28 -6.30 -0.42
N GLU A 9 -2.69 -7.48 0.04
CA GLU A 9 -3.05 -7.71 1.44
C GLU A 9 -1.89 -7.42 2.40
N LYS A 10 -0.66 -7.82 2.06
CA LYS A 10 0.52 -7.58 2.89
C LYS A 10 0.84 -6.10 3.03
N VAL A 11 0.86 -5.37 1.91
CA VAL A 11 1.19 -3.95 1.88
C VAL A 11 0.04 -3.14 2.52
N SER A 12 -1.21 -3.50 2.27
CA SER A 12 -2.40 -2.95 2.93
C SER A 12 -2.33 -3.11 4.46
N THR A 13 -2.04 -4.33 4.93
CA THR A 13 -1.92 -4.61 6.37
C THR A 13 -0.76 -3.83 7.00
N TYR A 14 0.34 -3.69 6.27
CA TYR A 14 1.48 -2.88 6.70
C TYR A 14 1.13 -1.38 6.79
N ALA A 15 0.41 -0.84 5.81
CA ALA A 15 -0.09 0.53 5.81
C ALA A 15 -0.99 0.79 7.02
N LYS A 16 -1.97 -0.11 7.26
CA LYS A 16 -2.86 -0.08 8.43
C LYS A 16 -2.08 -0.11 9.75
N TRP A 17 -1.09 -1.00 9.85
CA TRP A 17 -0.27 -1.13 11.04
C TRP A 17 0.60 0.10 11.31
N CYS A 18 1.07 0.76 10.26
CA CYS A 18 1.81 2.02 10.36
C CYS A 18 0.89 3.24 10.58
N GLY A 19 -0.43 3.10 10.50
CA GLY A 19 -1.38 4.21 10.58
C GLY A 19 -1.28 5.15 9.38
N ILE A 20 -1.03 4.61 8.20
CA ILE A 20 -0.93 5.35 6.94
C ILE A 20 -2.25 5.25 6.20
N HIS A 21 -2.90 6.38 5.96
CA HIS A 21 -4.23 6.48 5.32
C HIS A 21 -4.18 7.20 3.96
N SER A 22 -3.01 7.68 3.53
CA SER A 22 -2.88 8.47 2.30
C SER A 22 -1.49 8.37 1.72
N GLU A 23 -1.39 8.63 0.40
CA GLU A 23 -0.13 8.66 -0.34
C GLU A 23 0.93 9.54 0.32
N GLN A 24 0.54 10.74 0.75
CA GLN A 24 1.46 11.69 1.37
C GLN A 24 2.09 11.10 2.64
N GLN A 25 1.28 10.49 3.51
CA GLN A 25 1.77 9.81 4.70
C GLN A 25 2.66 8.62 4.33
N TRP A 26 2.30 7.87 3.29
CA TRP A 26 3.10 6.75 2.80
C TRP A 26 4.47 7.19 2.30
N GLN A 27 4.52 8.22 1.45
CA GLN A 27 5.77 8.78 0.94
C GLN A 27 6.61 9.38 2.07
N GLN A 28 6.01 10.14 3.00
CA GLN A 28 6.74 10.66 4.16
C GLN A 28 7.27 9.53 5.04
N TYR A 29 6.49 8.47 5.26
CA TYR A 29 6.94 7.29 6.00
C TYR A 29 8.08 6.59 5.28
N HIS A 30 7.98 6.38 3.97
CA HIS A 30 9.05 5.79 3.14
C HIS A 30 10.32 6.64 3.05
N GLN A 31 10.20 7.96 3.17
CA GLN A 31 11.35 8.86 3.20
C GLN A 31 12.04 8.86 4.56
N GLN A 32 11.28 8.76 5.65
CA GLN A 32 11.80 8.80 7.02
C GLN A 32 12.21 7.41 7.56
N HIS A 33 11.58 6.35 7.06
CA HIS A 33 11.80 4.98 7.48
C HIS A 33 12.40 4.16 6.34
N HIS A 34 13.32 3.25 6.69
CA HIS A 34 13.88 2.34 5.71
C HIS A 34 12.88 1.21 5.44
N CYS A 35 12.12 1.34 4.35
CA CYS A 35 11.10 0.36 4.00
C CYS A 35 11.70 -0.91 3.38
N PRO A 36 11.06 -2.06 3.58
CA PRO A 36 11.50 -3.32 3.01
C PRO A 36 11.45 -3.32 1.47
N SER A 37 12.34 -4.07 0.83
CA SER A 37 12.36 -4.23 -0.63
C SER A 37 11.14 -4.92 -1.24
N TRP A 38 10.32 -5.60 -0.43
CA TRP A 38 9.05 -6.18 -0.87
C TRP A 38 7.90 -5.16 -0.85
N VAL A 39 8.07 -4.02 -0.19
CA VAL A 39 7.09 -2.94 -0.14
C VAL A 39 7.35 -2.01 -1.34
N PRO A 40 6.40 -1.87 -2.29
CA PRO A 40 6.55 -0.92 -3.37
C PRO A 40 6.63 0.49 -2.81
N LYS A 41 7.59 1.29 -3.30
CA LYS A 41 7.70 2.72 -2.95
C LYS A 41 6.40 3.46 -3.27
N ASP A 42 5.82 3.11 -4.41
CA ASP A 42 4.55 3.63 -4.90
C ASP A 42 3.55 2.47 -5.04
N PRO A 43 2.76 2.17 -3.99
CA PRO A 43 1.73 1.14 -4.07
C PRO A 43 0.65 1.53 -5.07
N GLU A 44 0.30 2.82 -5.15
CA GLU A 44 -0.66 3.32 -6.14
C GLU A 44 -0.25 2.95 -7.56
N ALA A 45 0.93 3.37 -8.01
CA ALA A 45 1.40 3.04 -9.36
C ALA A 45 1.53 1.53 -9.57
N TYR A 46 2.06 0.80 -8.57
CA TYR A 46 2.25 -0.64 -8.64
C TYR A 46 0.94 -1.40 -8.83
N PHE A 47 -0.08 -1.11 -8.01
CA PHE A 47 -1.37 -1.79 -8.07
C PHE A 47 -2.28 -1.23 -9.17
N SER A 48 -2.13 0.05 -9.53
CA SER A 48 -2.85 0.68 -10.64
C SER A 48 -2.42 0.07 -11.98
N GLU A 49 -1.13 -0.19 -12.17
CA GLU A 49 -0.62 -0.93 -13.34
C GLU A 49 -1.25 -2.34 -13.45
N LYS A 50 -1.62 -2.93 -12.31
CA LYS A 50 -2.29 -4.25 -12.26
C LYS A 50 -3.80 -4.19 -12.35
N GLY A 51 -4.39 -2.99 -12.31
CA GLY A 51 -5.85 -2.81 -12.21
C GLY A 51 -6.45 -3.30 -10.89
N GLU A 52 -5.64 -3.45 -9.85
CA GLU A 52 -6.07 -3.87 -8.50
C GLU A 52 -6.18 -2.67 -7.53
N TRP A 53 -5.82 -1.47 -7.99
CA TRP A 53 -5.91 -0.25 -7.19
C TRP A 53 -7.23 0.49 -7.43
N SER A 54 -8.07 0.56 -6.40
CA SER A 54 -9.28 1.38 -6.41
C SER A 54 -9.11 2.72 -5.68
N GLY A 55 -8.04 2.87 -4.90
CA GLY A 55 -7.74 4.06 -4.11
C GLY A 55 -7.21 3.73 -2.72
N TRP A 56 -6.73 4.77 -2.01
CA TRP A 56 -6.22 4.64 -0.65
C TRP A 56 -7.29 4.13 0.33
N ASP A 57 -8.55 4.53 0.14
CA ASP A 57 -9.69 4.13 0.98
C ASP A 57 -9.87 2.60 1.03
N GLU A 58 -9.91 1.96 -0.15
CA GLU A 58 -9.99 0.50 -0.27
C GLU A 58 -8.68 -0.19 0.12
N PHE A 59 -7.53 0.45 -0.17
CA PHE A 59 -6.22 -0.08 0.17
C PHE A 59 -5.97 -0.11 1.68
N THR A 60 -6.35 0.93 2.41
CA THR A 60 -6.22 0.97 3.89
C THR A 60 -7.44 0.39 4.57
N GLY A 61 -8.40 -0.15 3.79
CA GLY A 61 -9.59 -0.82 4.27
C GLY A 61 -10.39 0.01 5.26
N ASP A 62 -10.39 1.35 5.10
CA ASP A 62 -11.32 2.23 5.81
C ASP A 62 -12.67 2.18 5.09
N ALA A 63 -13.16 0.97 4.83
CA ALA A 63 -14.53 0.77 4.39
C ALA A 63 -15.40 0.94 5.63
N HIS A 64 -15.86 2.17 5.85
CA HIS A 64 -16.86 2.50 6.88
C HIS A 64 -18.20 1.83 6.59
#